data_AF-A0A1K1M4S3-F1
#
_entry.id   AF-A0A1K1M4S3-F1
#
_cell.length_a   1.000
_cell.length_b   1.000
_cell.length_c   1.000
_cell.angle_alpha   90.00
_cell.angle_beta   90.00
_cell.angle_gamma   90.00
#
_symmetry.space_group_name_H-M   'P 1'
#
loop_
_entity.id
_entity.type
_entity.pdbx_description
1 polymer ?
#
loop_
_entity_poly.entity_id
_entity_poly.type
_entity_poly.pdbx_seq_one_letter_code
_entity_poly.pdbx_strand_id
1 'polypeptide(L)'
;MRLLAIIFLLLFVAAGIVFGALNADLVPFDFGFARVSLPKGGAMLAAVLVGWILGGITAWLGTSLALRRRHRRARDERKVANATTA
;
A
#
# COMPACT_ATOMS: atom_id res chain seq x y z
N MET A 1 -17.51 15.80 -5.09
CA MET A 1 -16.56 14.67 -5.07
C MET A 1 -15.40 14.86 -4.10
N ARG A 2 -14.56 15.91 -4.23
CA ARG A 2 -13.40 16.11 -3.32
C ARG A 2 -13.77 16.34 -1.85
N LEU A 3 -14.83 17.11 -1.57
CA LEU A 3 -15.23 17.43 -0.20
C LEU A 3 -15.66 16.18 0.60
N LEU A 4 -16.50 15.33 0.00
CA LEU A 4 -16.89 14.05 0.61
C LEU A 4 -15.68 13.15 0.90
N ALA A 5 -14.72 13.09 -0.02
CA ALA A 5 -13.49 12.33 0.20
C ALA A 5 -12.63 12.90 1.35
N ILE A 6 -12.56 14.22 1.48
CA ILE A 6 -11.83 14.88 2.58
C ILE A 6 -12.53 14.64 3.92
N ILE A 7 -13.86 14.73 3.97
CA ILE A 7 -14.64 14.44 5.20
C ILE A 7 -14.44 12.98 5.60
N PHE A 8 -14.53 12.06 4.65
CA PHE A 8 -14.32 10.63 4.91
C PHE A 8 -12.90 10.35 5.40
N LEU A 9 -11.89 10.97 4.79
CA LEU A 9 -10.50 10.88 5.23
C LEU A 9 -10.33 11.40 6.66
N LEU A 10 -10.88 12.58 6.96
CA LEU A 10 -10.84 13.16 8.30
C LEU A 10 -11.50 12.27 9.35
N LEU A 11 -12.64 11.65 9.01
CA LEU A 11 -13.33 10.71 9.88
C LEU A 11 -12.45 9.49 10.18
N PHE A 12 -11.78 8.94 9.17
CA PHE A 12 -10.89 7.79 9.32
C PHE A 12 -9.64 8.12 10.16
N VAL A 13 -9.06 9.30 9.93
CA VAL A 13 -7.93 9.82 10.73
C VAL A 13 -8.35 10.00 12.18
N ALA A 14 -9.49 10.65 12.43
CA ALA A 14 -10.02 10.86 13.77
C ALA A 14 -10.31 9.52 14.48
N ALA A 15 -10.95 8.57 13.79
CA ALA A 15 -11.22 7.24 14.33
C ALA A 15 -9.92 6.50 14.66
N GLY A 16 -8.89 6.58 13.80
CA GLY A 16 -7.58 6.01 14.06
C GLY A 16 -6.90 6.62 15.29
N ILE A 17 -6.93 7.95 15.43
CA ILE A 17 -6.38 8.66 16.60
C ILE A 17 -7.10 8.22 17.87
N VAL A 18 -8.44 8.21 17.87
CA VAL A 18 -9.25 7.80 19.03
C VAL A 18 -8.98 6.34 19.40
N PHE A 19 -8.96 5.43 18.42
CA PHE A 19 -8.67 4.02 18.64
C PHE A 19 -7.26 3.81 19.20
N GLY A 20 -6.28 4.56 18.70
CA GLY A 20 -4.90 4.58 19.19
C GLY A 20 -4.78 5.09 20.62
N ALA A 21 -5.46 6.19 20.94
CA ALA A 21 -5.42 6.82 22.26
C ALA A 21 -6.18 6.01 23.32
N LEU A 22 -7.32 5.40 22.97
CA LEU A 22 -8.10 4.57 23.89
C LEU A 22 -7.44 3.21 24.16
N ASN A 23 -6.68 2.67 23.19
CA ASN A 23 -5.92 1.43 23.36
C ASN A 23 -4.44 1.73 23.59
N ALA A 24 -4.16 2.77 24.38
CA ALA A 24 -2.80 3.18 24.74
C ALA A 24 -2.14 2.29 25.80
N ASP A 25 -2.77 1.18 26.18
CA ASP A 25 -2.15 0.13 26.97
C ASP A 25 -0.85 -0.33 26.30
N LEU A 26 0.26 -0.11 26.99
CA LEU A 26 1.59 -0.52 26.57
C LEU A 26 1.70 -2.04 26.63
N VAL A 27 1.85 -2.67 25.47
CA VAL A 27 2.26 -4.07 25.40
C VAL A 27 3.78 -4.10 25.22
N PRO A 28 4.52 -4.79 26.11
CA PRO A 28 5.95 -4.98 25.92
C PRO A 28 6.16 -5.96 24.76
N PHE A 29 6.78 -5.49 23.68
CA PHE A 29 7.31 -6.35 22.62
C PHE A 29 8.76 -6.68 22.95
N ASP A 30 9.04 -7.96 23.18
CA ASP A 30 10.38 -8.46 23.43
C ASP A 30 10.95 -9.02 22.12
N PHE A 31 11.90 -8.30 21.52
CA PHE A 31 12.58 -8.71 20.29
C PHE A 31 13.85 -9.53 20.57
N GLY A 32 14.08 -9.97 21.82
CA GLY A 32 15.27 -10.73 22.23
C GLY A 32 16.53 -9.89 22.42
N PHE A 33 16.65 -8.74 21.74
CA PHE A 33 17.79 -7.81 21.85
C PHE A 33 17.39 -6.42 22.35
N ALA A 34 16.11 -6.07 22.20
CA ALA A 34 15.54 -4.80 22.63
C ALA A 34 14.08 -5.00 23.03
N ARG A 35 13.66 -4.35 24.12
CA ARG A 35 12.28 -4.35 24.58
C ARG A 35 11.65 -3.01 24.23
N VAL A 36 10.64 -3.03 23.37
CA VAL A 36 9.94 -1.81 22.96
C VAL A 36 8.51 -1.90 23.45
N SER A 37 8.10 -0.95 24.29
CA SER A 37 6.73 -0.88 24.78
C SER A 37 5.96 0.07 23.86
N LEU A 38 5.15 -0.49 22.96
CA LEU A 38 4.27 0.31 22.12
C LEU A 38 2.83 0.23 22.64
N PRO A 39 2.07 1.33 22.55
CA PRO A 39 0.63 1.27 22.76
C PRO A 39 0.00 0.35 21.72
N LYS A 40 -0.85 -0.59 22.15
CA LYS A 40 -1.50 -1.61 21.28
C LYS A 40 -2.14 -1.00 20.03
N GLY A 41 -2.88 0.10 20.22
CA GLY A 41 -3.54 0.79 19.11
C GLY A 41 -2.55 1.37 18.10
N GLY A 42 -1.44 1.94 18.57
CA GLY A 42 -0.37 2.46 17.72
C GLY A 42 0.33 1.36 16.91
N ALA A 43 0.61 0.21 17.55
CA ALA A 43 1.23 -0.93 16.88
C ALA A 43 0.33 -1.50 15.76
N MET A 44 -0.98 -1.64 16.01
CA MET A 44 -1.94 -2.11 15.00
C MET A 44 -2.04 -1.17 13.80
N LEU A 45 -2.15 0.14 14.04
CA LEU A 45 -2.21 1.14 12.97
C LEU A 45 -0.91 1.16 12.16
N ALA A 46 0.24 1.05 12.81
CA ALA A 46 1.53 0.97 12.14
C ALA A 46 1.61 -0.30 11.26
N ALA A 47 1.18 -1.45 11.75
CA ALA A 47 1.16 -2.69 10.97
C ALA A 47 0.26 -2.60 9.73
N VAL A 48 -0.93 -2.02 9.87
CA VAL A 48 -1.85 -1.77 8.75
C VAL A 48 -1.23 -0.81 7.74
N LEU A 49 -0.61 0.28 8.21
CA LEU A 49 0.05 1.26 7.36
C LEU A 49 1.20 0.63 6.55
N VAL A 50 2.04 -0.17 7.21
CA VAL A 50 3.13 -0.90 6.57
C VAL A 50 2.59 -1.87 5.53
N GLY A 51 1.56 -2.65 5.86
CA GLY A 51 0.91 -3.57 4.93
C GLY A 51 0.32 -2.86 3.71
N TRP A 52 -0.32 -1.69 3.92
CA TRP A 52 -0.88 -0.88 2.83
C TRP A 52 0.21 -0.33 1.91
N ILE A 53 1.31 0.19 2.46
CA ILE A 53 2.46 0.69 1.68
C ILE A 53 3.06 -0.45 0.84
N LEU A 54 3.33 -1.60 1.47
CA LEU A 54 3.89 -2.77 0.78
C LEU A 54 2.94 -3.29 -0.31
N GLY A 55 1.64 -3.36 -0.04
CA GLY A 55 0.62 -3.74 -1.01
C GLY A 55 0.56 -2.76 -2.19
N GLY A 56 0.60 -1.45 -1.92
CA GLY A 56 0.62 -0.40 -2.93
C GLY A 56 1.86 -0.49 -3.84
N ILE A 57 3.04 -0.68 -3.27
CA ILE A 57 4.30 -0.89 -4.02
C ILE A 57 4.19 -2.15 -4.88
N THR A 58 3.67 -3.25 -4.33
CA THR A 58 3.52 -4.52 -5.03
C THR A 58 2.55 -4.39 -6.22
N ALA A 59 1.41 -3.72 -6.01
CA ALA A 59 0.43 -3.45 -7.07
C ALA A 59 1.01 -2.54 -8.16
N TRP A 60 1.77 -1.50 -7.79
CA TRP A 60 2.42 -0.60 -8.74
C TRP A 60 3.49 -1.31 -9.58
N LEU A 61 4.35 -2.10 -8.95
CA LEU A 61 5.34 -2.91 -9.67
C LEU A 61 4.66 -3.93 -10.60
N GLY A 62 3.62 -4.62 -10.12
CA GLY A 62 2.87 -5.59 -10.91
C GLY A 62 2.20 -4.99 -12.15
N THR A 63 1.56 -3.82 -12.00
CA THR A 63 0.93 -3.11 -13.12
C THR A 63 1.96 -2.55 -14.10
N SER A 64 3.10 -2.03 -13.62
CA SER A 64 4.17 -1.53 -14.50
C SER A 64 4.78 -2.65 -15.37
N LEU A 65 4.95 -3.84 -14.80
CA LEU A 65 5.46 -5.02 -15.51
C LEU A 65 4.45 -5.53 -16.53
N ALA A 66 3.16 -5.58 -16.17
CA ALA A 66 2.10 -5.96 -17.09
C ALA A 66 2.02 -5.00 -18.28
N LEU A 67 2.15 -3.69 -18.05
CA LEU A 67 2.11 -2.68 -19.11
C LEU A 67 3.32 -2.81 -20.06
N ARG A 68 4.52 -2.99 -19.51
CA ARG A 68 5.75 -3.23 -20.30
C ARG A 68 5.64 -4.49 -21.18
N ARG A 69 5.04 -5.57 -20.66
CA ARG A 69 4.81 -6.81 -21.42
C ARG A 69 3.84 -6.58 -22.59
N ARG A 70 2.77 -5.81 -22.39
CA ARG A 70 1.81 -5.45 -23.46
C ARG A 70 2.47 -4.61 -24.55
N HIS A 71 3.31 -3.63 -24.18
CA HIS A 71 4.03 -2.82 -25.17
C HIS A 71 5.04 -3.63 -25.99
N ARG A 72 5.71 -4.63 -25.40
CA ARG A 72 6.61 -5.51 -26.16
C ARG A 72 5.84 -6.36 -27.17
N ARG A 73 4.75 -7.03 -26.76
CA ARG A 73 3.90 -7.82 -27.67
C ARG A 73 3.35 -6.99 -28.83
N ALA A 74 2.83 -5.79 -28.55
CA ALA A 74 2.33 -4.90 -29.60
C ALA A 74 3.42 -4.45 -30.58
N ARG A 75 4.67 -4.33 -30.12
CA ARG A 75 5.82 -3.97 -30.98
C ARG A 75 6.29 -5.14 -31.84
N ASP A 76 6.26 -6.35 -31.29
CA ASP A 76 6.62 -7.57 -32.02
C ASP A 76 5.55 -7.91 -33.07
N GLU A 77 4.26 -7.79 -32.74
CA GLU A 77 3.15 -7.97 -33.70
C GLU A 77 3.24 -6.98 -34.88
N ARG A 78 3.57 -5.70 -34.62
CA ARG A 78 3.80 -4.70 -35.68
C ARG A 78 5.00 -5.03 -36.57
N LYS A 79 6.08 -5.59 -36.00
CA LYS A 79 7.25 -6.01 -36.78
C LYS A 79 6.92 -7.18 -37.70
N VAL A 80 6.16 -8.16 -37.21
CA VAL A 80 5.71 -9.31 -38.03
C VAL A 80 4.79 -8.84 -39.15
N ALA A 81 3.81 -7.97 -38.86
CA ALA A 81 2.91 -7.43 -39.88
C ALA A 81 3.65 -6.67 -41.00
N ASN A 82 4.64 -5.83 -40.64
CA ASN A 82 5.46 -5.11 -41.62
C ASN A 82 6.36 -6.04 -42.45
N ALA A 83 6.81 -7.17 -41.91
CA ALA A 83 7.60 -8.15 -42.66
C ALA A 83 6.77 -9.00 -43.62
N THR A 84 5.49 -9.23 -43.33
CA THR A 84 4.57 -9.96 -44.23
C THR A 84 4.05 -9.10 -45.39
N THR A 85 4.13 -7.76 -45.28
CA THR A 85 3.59 -6.83 -46.30
C THR A 85 4.67 -6.35 -47.28
N ALA A 86 5.94 -6.74 -47.08
CA ALA A 86 7.08 -6.41 -47.93
C ALA A 86 7.50 -7.63 -48.77
#